data_AF-A0A9D6XFW0-F1
#
_entry.id   AF-A0A9D6XFW0-F1
#
_cell.length_a   1.000
_cell.length_b   1.000
_cell.length_c   1.000
_cell.angle_alpha   90.00
_cell.angle_beta   90.00
_cell.angle_gamma   90.00
#
_symmetry.space_group_name_H-M   'P 1'
#
loop_
_entity.id
_entity.type
_entity.pdbx_description
1 polymer ?
#
loop_
_entity_poly.entity_id
_entity_poly.type
_entity_poly.pdbx_seq_one_letter_code
_entity_poly.pdbx_strand_id
1 'polypeptide(L)'
;MNSHPEFKYFISTGEGDAEADREWLSRPLPVSRQGEAETGGPSYADFFGLLQRILGGPALPALTLALGGHEPERVGIIAEKHGALYHPARIEIEGGGKQAVLCANAALAPMARFMARREVGVLEKLDAASALKYLPGSYGFFEGEYACLSGTILMTSWLTGFFEFHLAQNPATGEIGLRVWDTIKGPYFADNAFLDEVYFQASRILAYYYEPVSGEQLSPWHHAAGDFVVRPDSEGRPEVKLITARGHDPLIGGEDDDLPDPMDSGIYFFVNTILRMRLDRENGTGGLVFAPEFSVEKIVEGFFQGLSEREKERGAGSDFSSRLLKRLIEAGPEGLAEAANELLSACDPASPDVGFLAPEVSDHSGAVYAALLMIEAVS
;
A
#
# COMPACT_ATOMS: atom_id res chain seq x y z
N MET A 1 -30.29 5.55 -27.50
CA MET A 1 -30.56 4.17 -27.06
C MET A 1 -29.52 3.91 -25.99
N ASN A 2 -29.91 3.73 -24.72
CA ASN A 2 -28.96 3.34 -23.68
C ASN A 2 -28.60 1.88 -23.93
N SER A 3 -27.57 1.63 -24.73
CA SER A 3 -26.95 0.31 -24.75
C SER A 3 -26.21 0.15 -23.44
N HIS A 4 -26.63 -0.80 -22.62
CA HIS A 4 -25.83 -1.23 -21.49
C HIS A 4 -24.49 -1.79 -22.02
N PRO A 5 -23.37 -1.55 -21.33
CA PRO A 5 -22.08 -2.10 -21.74
C PRO A 5 -22.12 -3.62 -21.77
N GLU A 6 -21.38 -4.21 -22.71
CA GLU A 6 -21.12 -5.66 -22.74
C GLU A 6 -20.11 -6.00 -21.65
N PHE A 7 -20.41 -7.00 -20.81
CA PHE A 7 -19.53 -7.46 -19.74
C PHE A 7 -18.86 -8.79 -20.08
N LYS A 8 -17.57 -8.90 -19.77
CA LYS A 8 -16.79 -10.15 -19.84
C LYS A 8 -16.04 -10.40 -18.54
N TYR A 9 -15.84 -11.67 -18.21
CA TYR A 9 -15.26 -12.09 -16.94
C TYR A 9 -14.01 -12.91 -17.16
N PHE A 10 -12.96 -12.60 -16.40
CA PHE A 10 -11.67 -13.25 -16.49
C PHE A 10 -11.11 -13.52 -15.10
N ILE A 11 -10.20 -14.48 -15.01
CA ILE A 11 -9.39 -14.79 -13.84
C ILE A 11 -7.94 -14.54 -14.20
N SER A 12 -7.26 -13.72 -13.40
CA SER A 12 -5.81 -13.53 -13.48
C SER A 12 -5.13 -14.82 -13.03
N THR A 13 -4.28 -15.37 -13.87
CA THR A 13 -3.48 -16.56 -13.55
C THR A 13 -2.00 -16.26 -13.74
N GLY A 14 -1.12 -17.11 -13.20
CA GLY A 14 0.32 -16.98 -13.43
C GLY A 14 0.74 -17.11 -14.91
N GLU A 15 -0.15 -17.60 -15.78
CA GLU A 15 0.07 -17.72 -17.23
C GLU A 15 -0.63 -16.61 -18.03
N GLY A 16 -1.27 -15.66 -17.36
CA GLY A 16 -2.07 -14.58 -17.94
C GLY A 16 -3.55 -14.69 -17.61
N ASP A 17 -4.36 -13.80 -18.17
CA ASP A 17 -5.80 -13.77 -17.93
C ASP A 17 -6.51 -14.88 -18.71
N ALA A 18 -7.33 -15.68 -18.02
CA ALA A 18 -8.18 -16.70 -18.63
C ALA A 18 -9.65 -16.29 -18.52
N GLU A 19 -10.45 -16.51 -19.57
CA GLU A 19 -11.89 -16.27 -19.51
C GLU A 19 -12.54 -17.18 -18.45
N ALA A 20 -13.41 -16.61 -17.61
CA ALA A 20 -14.06 -17.32 -16.51
C ALA A 20 -15.12 -18.26 -17.06
N ASP A 21 -14.74 -19.52 -17.28
CA ASP A 21 -15.63 -20.57 -17.74
C ASP A 21 -16.59 -21.05 -16.64
N ARG A 22 -17.48 -21.98 -16.99
CA ARG A 22 -18.48 -22.53 -16.06
C ARG A 22 -17.85 -23.20 -14.84
N GLU A 23 -16.66 -23.78 -14.98
CA GLU A 23 -15.97 -24.42 -13.86
C GLU A 23 -15.52 -23.34 -12.87
N TRP A 24 -14.81 -22.32 -13.35
CA TRP A 24 -14.36 -21.18 -12.54
C TRP A 24 -15.51 -20.46 -11.85
N LEU A 25 -16.58 -20.16 -12.59
CA LEU A 25 -17.75 -19.46 -12.06
C LEU A 25 -18.43 -20.23 -10.91
N SER A 26 -18.34 -21.56 -10.91
CA SER A 26 -18.91 -22.40 -9.84
C SER A 26 -18.01 -22.54 -8.62
N ARG A 27 -16.74 -22.09 -8.70
CA ARG A 27 -15.81 -22.21 -7.58
C ARG A 27 -16.23 -21.32 -6.43
N PRO A 28 -16.11 -21.80 -5.18
CA PRO A 28 -16.31 -20.98 -4.00
C PRO A 28 -15.34 -19.79 -3.98
N LEU A 29 -15.86 -18.61 -3.68
CA LEU A 29 -15.08 -17.42 -3.42
C LEU A 29 -14.55 -17.48 -1.98
N PRO A 30 -13.24 -17.35 -1.77
CA PRO A 30 -12.69 -17.14 -0.43
C PRO A 30 -13.31 -15.90 0.19
N VAL A 31 -13.83 -16.00 1.42
CA VAL A 31 -14.42 -14.85 2.13
C VAL A 31 -13.75 -14.59 3.47
N SER A 32 -12.87 -15.49 3.91
CA SER A 32 -12.11 -15.33 5.14
C SER A 32 -10.75 -14.68 4.88
N ARG A 33 -10.21 -14.02 5.93
CA ARG A 33 -8.84 -13.47 5.94
C ARG A 33 -7.75 -14.50 5.66
N GLN A 34 -8.05 -15.78 5.88
CA GLN A 34 -7.13 -16.90 5.69
C GLN A 34 -7.22 -17.48 4.27
N GLY A 35 -8.03 -16.88 3.39
CA GLY A 35 -8.21 -17.36 2.02
C GLY A 35 -9.05 -18.63 1.93
N GLU A 36 -9.78 -18.98 2.99
CA GLU A 36 -10.68 -20.15 2.99
C GLU A 36 -12.05 -19.77 2.45
N ALA A 37 -12.59 -20.65 1.61
CA ALA A 37 -13.97 -20.55 1.17
C ALA A 37 -14.87 -21.39 2.08
N GLU A 38 -15.99 -20.80 2.48
CA GLU A 38 -16.98 -21.50 3.32
C GLU A 38 -17.82 -22.44 2.45
N THR A 39 -18.13 -23.63 2.98
CA THR A 39 -19.02 -24.57 2.28
C THR A 39 -20.42 -23.97 2.17
N GLY A 40 -20.92 -23.78 0.95
CA GLY A 40 -22.17 -23.08 0.69
C GLY A 40 -22.05 -21.54 0.71
N GLY A 41 -20.82 -21.01 0.76
CA GLY A 41 -20.52 -19.60 0.59
C GLY A 41 -20.69 -19.11 -0.85
N PRO A 42 -20.46 -17.81 -1.08
CA PRO A 42 -20.59 -17.21 -2.41
C PRO A 42 -19.60 -17.82 -3.40
N SER A 43 -19.94 -17.78 -4.69
CA SER A 43 -19.11 -18.23 -5.79
C SER A 43 -18.46 -17.06 -6.55
N TYR A 44 -17.51 -17.35 -7.45
CA TYR A 44 -17.03 -16.34 -8.40
C TYR A 44 -18.16 -15.82 -9.31
N ALA A 45 -19.18 -16.62 -9.63
CA ALA A 45 -20.35 -16.13 -10.36
C ALA A 45 -21.08 -15.03 -9.57
N ASP A 46 -21.24 -15.21 -8.26
CA ASP A 46 -21.87 -14.20 -7.40
C ASP A 46 -21.00 -12.94 -7.32
N PHE A 47 -19.67 -13.11 -7.23
CA PHE A 47 -18.70 -12.01 -7.22
C PHE A 47 -18.79 -11.17 -8.50
N PHE A 48 -18.70 -11.80 -9.67
CA PHE A 48 -18.83 -11.10 -10.95
C PHE A 48 -20.19 -10.48 -11.13
N GLY A 49 -21.27 -11.15 -10.70
CA GLY A 49 -22.63 -10.60 -10.72
C GLY A 49 -22.78 -9.34 -9.86
N LEU A 50 -22.16 -9.32 -8.68
CA LEU A 50 -22.10 -8.13 -7.82
C LEU A 50 -21.36 -6.98 -8.52
N LEU A 51 -20.16 -7.23 -9.03
CA LEU A 51 -19.37 -6.23 -9.74
C LEU A 51 -20.12 -5.70 -10.97
N GLN A 52 -20.68 -6.58 -11.81
CA GLN A 52 -21.47 -6.22 -12.98
C GLN A 52 -22.64 -5.30 -12.60
N ARG A 53 -23.40 -5.64 -11.54
CA ARG A 53 -24.55 -4.84 -11.11
C ARG A 53 -24.13 -3.45 -10.66
N ILE A 54 -23.03 -3.34 -9.93
CA ILE A 54 -22.53 -2.05 -9.45
C ILE A 54 -21.97 -1.22 -10.62
N LEU A 55 -21.10 -1.82 -11.45
CA LEU A 55 -20.45 -1.19 -12.61
C LEU A 55 -21.46 -0.75 -13.68
N GLY A 56 -22.48 -1.56 -13.94
CA GLY A 56 -23.55 -1.25 -14.90
C GLY A 56 -24.65 -0.33 -14.34
N GLY A 57 -24.55 0.07 -13.07
CA GLY A 57 -25.55 0.90 -12.38
C GLY A 57 -24.89 2.05 -11.63
N PRO A 58 -24.80 2.00 -10.29
CA PRO A 58 -24.32 3.12 -9.47
C PRO A 58 -22.89 3.60 -9.80
N ALA A 59 -22.00 2.72 -10.26
CA ALA A 59 -20.63 3.07 -10.61
C ALA A 59 -20.44 3.45 -12.09
N LEU A 60 -21.50 3.43 -12.91
CA LEU A 60 -21.41 3.80 -14.33
C LEU A 60 -20.82 5.21 -14.54
N PRO A 61 -21.17 6.25 -13.74
CA PRO A 61 -20.55 7.57 -13.86
C PRO A 61 -19.04 7.57 -13.64
N ALA A 62 -18.52 6.71 -12.77
CA ALA A 62 -17.07 6.57 -12.55
C ALA A 62 -16.37 5.98 -13.78
N LEU A 63 -16.99 5.00 -14.45
CA LEU A 63 -16.47 4.44 -15.70
C LEU A 63 -16.45 5.49 -16.81
N THR A 64 -17.53 6.25 -16.94
CA THR A 64 -17.62 7.37 -17.90
C THR A 64 -16.56 8.43 -17.61
N LEU A 65 -16.33 8.77 -16.33
CA LEU A 65 -15.28 9.71 -15.93
C LEU A 65 -13.89 9.19 -16.31
N ALA A 66 -13.60 7.91 -16.06
CA ALA A 66 -12.33 7.30 -16.43
C ALA A 66 -12.08 7.31 -17.95
N LEU A 67 -13.14 7.21 -18.75
CA LEU A 67 -13.08 7.37 -20.21
C LEU A 67 -13.06 8.82 -20.69
N GLY A 68 -13.00 9.81 -19.80
CA GLY A 68 -13.02 11.23 -20.17
C GLY A 68 -14.37 11.72 -20.69
N GLY A 69 -15.47 11.14 -20.21
CA GLY A 69 -16.84 11.53 -20.53
C GLY A 69 -17.52 10.66 -21.60
N HIS A 70 -16.83 9.67 -22.17
CA HIS A 70 -17.41 8.74 -23.14
C HIS A 70 -18.18 7.60 -22.47
N GLU A 71 -19.29 7.17 -23.08
CA GLU A 71 -20.08 6.05 -22.58
C GLU A 71 -19.30 4.73 -22.70
N PRO A 72 -19.27 3.88 -21.65
CA PRO A 72 -18.69 2.55 -21.74
C PRO A 72 -19.46 1.65 -22.70
N GLU A 73 -18.74 1.00 -23.63
CA GLU A 73 -19.29 0.03 -24.58
C GLU A 73 -18.98 -1.41 -24.14
N ARG A 74 -17.75 -1.64 -23.65
CA ARG A 74 -17.29 -2.95 -23.16
C ARG A 74 -16.59 -2.79 -21.82
N VAL A 75 -16.84 -3.74 -20.91
CA VAL A 75 -16.23 -3.80 -19.59
C VAL A 75 -15.72 -5.23 -19.34
N GLY A 76 -14.41 -5.40 -19.28
CA GLY A 76 -13.75 -6.59 -18.77
C GLY A 76 -13.59 -6.51 -17.26
N ILE A 77 -13.99 -7.57 -16.54
CA ILE A 77 -13.76 -7.71 -15.11
C ILE A 77 -12.81 -8.88 -14.91
N ILE A 78 -11.60 -8.59 -14.46
CA ILE A 78 -10.55 -9.58 -14.22
C ILE A 78 -10.39 -9.71 -12.71
N ALA A 79 -10.75 -10.87 -12.14
CA ALA A 79 -10.46 -11.14 -10.73
C ALA A 79 -8.97 -11.42 -10.57
N GLU A 80 -8.29 -10.67 -9.69
CA GLU A 80 -6.84 -10.76 -9.52
C GLU A 80 -6.47 -11.81 -8.45
N LYS A 81 -6.18 -11.34 -7.24
CA LYS A 81 -5.88 -12.15 -6.06
C LYS A 81 -6.94 -11.96 -4.98
N HIS A 82 -6.78 -12.66 -3.88
CA HIS A 82 -7.54 -12.39 -2.67
C HIS A 82 -6.61 -11.77 -1.62
N GLY A 83 -6.99 -10.60 -1.14
CA GLY A 83 -6.33 -9.94 -0.02
C GLY A 83 -7.07 -10.20 1.29
N ALA A 84 -6.42 -9.87 2.41
CA ALA A 84 -7.03 -10.01 3.73
C ALA A 84 -8.26 -9.10 3.96
N LEU A 85 -8.37 -8.00 3.20
CA LEU A 85 -9.50 -7.06 3.29
C LEU A 85 -10.32 -7.01 2.01
N TYR A 86 -9.68 -7.07 0.84
CA TYR A 86 -10.33 -6.83 -0.44
C TYR A 86 -10.13 -8.00 -1.41
N HIS A 87 -11.11 -8.18 -2.27
CA HIS A 87 -11.00 -8.97 -3.50
C HIS A 87 -10.76 -7.98 -4.66
N PRO A 88 -9.50 -7.64 -4.96
CA PRO A 88 -9.19 -6.75 -6.07
C PRO A 88 -9.62 -7.36 -7.41
N ALA A 89 -10.24 -6.53 -8.25
CA ALA A 89 -10.49 -6.84 -9.64
C ALA A 89 -9.97 -5.71 -10.52
N ARG A 90 -9.25 -6.06 -11.59
CA ARG A 90 -8.89 -5.12 -12.65
C ARG A 90 -10.10 -4.94 -13.57
N ILE A 91 -10.48 -3.68 -13.79
CA ILE A 91 -11.63 -3.29 -14.61
C ILE A 91 -11.11 -2.62 -15.87
N GLU A 92 -11.21 -3.32 -16.99
CA GLU A 92 -10.81 -2.82 -18.31
C GLU A 92 -12.03 -2.27 -19.03
N ILE A 93 -11.97 -1.01 -19.43
CA ILE A 93 -13.12 -0.27 -19.96
C ILE A 93 -12.78 0.22 -21.36
N GLU A 94 -13.68 0.01 -22.31
CA GLU A 94 -13.57 0.54 -23.67
C GLU A 94 -14.85 1.29 -24.05
N GLY A 95 -14.71 2.45 -24.71
CA GLY A 95 -15.85 3.23 -25.20
C GLY A 95 -15.42 4.50 -25.94
N GLY A 96 -16.11 4.85 -27.02
CA GLY A 96 -15.82 6.08 -27.77
C GLY A 96 -14.39 6.13 -28.35
N GLY A 97 -13.78 4.98 -28.63
CA GLY A 97 -12.38 4.87 -29.08
C GLY A 97 -11.33 5.16 -27.99
N LYS A 98 -11.75 5.19 -26.72
CA LYS A 98 -10.88 5.33 -25.54
C LYS A 98 -10.83 4.02 -24.77
N GLN A 99 -9.76 3.85 -24.01
CA GLN A 99 -9.57 2.77 -23.06
C GLN A 99 -9.15 3.34 -21.71
N ALA A 100 -9.61 2.73 -20.63
CA ALA A 100 -9.21 3.03 -19.26
C ALA A 100 -9.13 1.74 -18.44
N VAL A 101 -8.29 1.75 -17.41
CA VAL A 101 -8.15 0.62 -16.48
C VAL A 101 -8.28 1.12 -15.06
N LEU A 102 -9.21 0.53 -14.31
CA LEU A 102 -9.47 0.84 -12.91
C LEU A 102 -9.25 -0.40 -12.03
N CYS A 103 -9.03 -0.17 -10.74
CA CYS A 103 -9.09 -1.20 -9.72
C CYS A 103 -10.44 -1.12 -9.00
N ALA A 104 -11.12 -2.26 -8.86
CA ALA A 104 -12.28 -2.44 -8.00
C ALA A 104 -11.87 -3.28 -6.80
N ASN A 105 -11.63 -2.62 -5.66
CA ASN A 105 -11.37 -3.28 -4.39
C ASN A 105 -12.70 -3.64 -3.72
N ALA A 106 -13.18 -4.87 -3.96
CA ALA A 106 -14.42 -5.35 -3.38
C ALA A 106 -14.24 -5.81 -1.93
N ALA A 107 -14.90 -5.12 -1.03
CA ALA A 107 -15.00 -5.43 0.38
C ALA A 107 -16.31 -6.16 0.68
N LEU A 108 -16.21 -7.44 1.07
CA LEU A 108 -17.38 -8.29 1.30
C LEU A 108 -17.70 -8.46 2.80
N ALA A 109 -16.69 -8.54 3.65
CA ALA A 109 -16.86 -8.65 5.09
C ALA A 109 -17.22 -7.29 5.74
N PRO A 110 -17.99 -7.26 6.86
CA PRO A 110 -18.38 -6.00 7.51
C PRO A 110 -17.20 -5.08 7.87
N MET A 111 -16.11 -5.63 8.40
CA MET A 111 -14.91 -4.86 8.73
C MET A 111 -14.23 -4.30 7.48
N ALA A 112 -14.13 -5.10 6.40
CA ALA A 112 -13.57 -4.63 5.15
C ALA A 112 -14.39 -3.49 4.54
N ARG A 113 -15.72 -3.56 4.63
CA ARG A 113 -16.61 -2.50 4.15
C ARG A 113 -16.42 -1.20 4.92
N PHE A 114 -16.24 -1.29 6.24
CA PHE A 114 -15.88 -0.13 7.06
C PHE A 114 -14.55 0.48 6.61
N MET A 115 -13.52 -0.34 6.42
CA MET A 115 -12.21 0.12 5.95
C MET A 115 -12.28 0.76 4.57
N ALA A 116 -13.00 0.18 3.61
CA ALA A 116 -13.18 0.75 2.27
C ALA A 116 -13.81 2.15 2.29
N ARG A 117 -14.83 2.37 3.14
CA ARG A 117 -15.44 3.70 3.30
C ARG A 117 -14.48 4.71 3.92
N ARG A 118 -13.71 4.29 4.92
CA ARG A 118 -12.68 5.13 5.54
C ARG A 118 -11.61 5.52 4.53
N GLU A 119 -11.14 4.56 3.73
CA GLU A 119 -10.09 4.76 2.74
C GLU A 119 -10.48 5.78 1.66
N VAL A 120 -11.74 5.79 1.18
CA VAL A 120 -12.18 6.87 0.27
C VAL A 120 -12.02 8.24 0.90
N GLY A 121 -12.47 8.41 2.15
CA GLY A 121 -12.35 9.69 2.85
C GLY A 121 -10.89 10.12 3.05
N VAL A 122 -9.99 9.15 3.30
CA VAL A 122 -8.55 9.42 3.38
C VAL A 122 -8.00 9.86 2.02
N LEU A 123 -8.30 9.14 0.94
CA LEU A 123 -7.86 9.51 -0.41
C LEU A 123 -8.37 10.89 -0.80
N GLU A 124 -9.63 11.21 -0.54
CA GLU A 124 -10.20 12.54 -0.81
C GLU A 124 -9.51 13.65 0.00
N LYS A 125 -9.26 13.42 1.30
CA LYS A 125 -8.52 14.33 2.19
C LYS A 125 -7.11 14.60 1.64
N LEU A 126 -6.40 13.54 1.25
CA LEU A 126 -5.03 13.64 0.76
C LEU A 126 -4.94 14.26 -0.63
N ASP A 127 -5.90 13.99 -1.51
CA ASP A 127 -5.99 14.61 -2.84
C ASP A 127 -6.12 16.12 -2.75
N ALA A 128 -7.05 16.59 -1.93
CA ALA A 128 -7.27 18.01 -1.68
C ALA A 128 -6.01 18.72 -1.13
N ALA A 129 -5.15 17.99 -0.42
CA ALA A 129 -3.96 18.54 0.22
C ALA A 129 -2.66 18.37 -0.59
N SER A 130 -2.60 17.46 -1.59
CA SER A 130 -1.33 17.03 -2.22
C SER A 130 -1.45 16.33 -3.58
N ALA A 131 -2.63 16.32 -4.21
CA ALA A 131 -2.87 15.74 -5.54
C ALA A 131 -2.51 14.25 -5.70
N LEU A 132 -2.57 13.45 -4.62
CA LEU A 132 -2.33 11.99 -4.62
C LEU A 132 -1.06 11.55 -5.38
N LYS A 133 0.02 12.35 -5.32
CA LYS A 133 1.25 12.14 -6.10
C LYS A 133 1.77 10.69 -6.11
N TYR A 134 1.67 9.99 -4.97
CA TYR A 134 2.20 8.63 -4.79
C TYR A 134 1.12 7.57 -4.52
N LEU A 135 -0.16 7.95 -4.61
CA LEU A 135 -1.33 7.13 -4.32
C LEU A 135 -2.17 6.94 -5.59
N PRO A 136 -3.03 5.91 -5.66
CA PRO A 136 -3.95 5.77 -6.79
C PRO A 136 -5.05 6.83 -6.69
N GLY A 137 -5.46 7.39 -7.83
CA GLY A 137 -6.60 8.31 -7.89
C GLY A 137 -7.89 7.60 -7.49
N SER A 138 -8.75 8.27 -6.72
CA SER A 138 -10.05 7.74 -6.27
C SER A 138 -11.16 8.06 -7.26
N TYR A 139 -12.03 7.07 -7.51
CA TYR A 139 -13.27 7.22 -8.27
C TYR A 139 -14.52 7.05 -7.39
N GLY A 140 -14.31 7.03 -6.06
CA GLY A 140 -15.35 6.88 -5.04
C GLY A 140 -15.56 5.43 -4.60
N PHE A 141 -16.61 5.24 -3.80
CA PHE A 141 -17.09 3.91 -3.42
C PHE A 141 -18.55 3.70 -3.80
N PHE A 142 -18.89 2.44 -4.02
CA PHE A 142 -20.22 2.04 -4.46
C PHE A 142 -20.67 0.81 -3.70
N GLU A 143 -21.96 0.74 -3.39
CA GLU A 143 -22.53 -0.36 -2.65
C GLU A 143 -23.57 -1.08 -3.50
N GLY A 144 -23.68 -2.38 -3.28
CA GLY A 144 -24.65 -3.18 -3.99
C GLY A 144 -24.81 -4.56 -3.38
N GLU A 145 -25.85 -5.23 -3.85
CA GLU A 145 -26.20 -6.57 -3.45
C GLU A 145 -26.53 -7.41 -4.69
N TYR A 146 -26.05 -8.65 -4.70
CA TYR A 146 -26.34 -9.61 -5.74
C TYR A 146 -26.35 -11.02 -5.16
N ALA A 147 -27.42 -11.77 -5.43
CA ALA A 147 -27.66 -13.08 -4.82
C ALA A 147 -27.54 -13.02 -3.29
N CYS A 148 -26.57 -13.73 -2.70
CA CYS A 148 -26.29 -13.72 -1.26
C CYS A 148 -25.17 -12.74 -0.85
N LEU A 149 -24.57 -12.02 -1.81
CA LEU A 149 -23.49 -11.07 -1.55
C LEU A 149 -24.01 -9.66 -1.35
N SER A 150 -23.45 -8.98 -0.35
CA SER A 150 -23.53 -7.55 -0.14
C SER A 150 -22.11 -7.01 -0.02
N GLY A 151 -21.76 -5.99 -0.80
CA GLY A 151 -20.39 -5.51 -0.88
C GLY A 151 -20.29 -4.00 -1.07
N THR A 152 -19.14 -3.48 -0.65
CA THR A 152 -18.69 -2.11 -0.96
C THR A 152 -17.51 -2.23 -1.91
N ILE A 153 -17.55 -1.57 -3.06
CA ILE A 153 -16.43 -1.47 -3.99
C ILE A 153 -15.80 -0.10 -3.78
N LEU A 154 -14.53 -0.07 -3.39
CA LEU A 154 -13.67 1.09 -3.54
C LEU A 154 -13.09 1.07 -4.97
N MET A 155 -13.34 2.11 -5.75
CA MET A 155 -12.79 2.24 -7.11
C MET A 155 -11.61 3.20 -7.13
N THR A 156 -10.47 2.72 -7.62
CA THR A 156 -9.24 3.52 -7.73
C THR A 156 -8.59 3.33 -9.09
N SER A 157 -7.59 4.16 -9.40
CA SER A 157 -6.78 4.01 -10.61
C SER A 157 -6.00 2.70 -10.59
N TRP A 158 -5.99 1.95 -11.69
CA TRP A 158 -5.06 0.83 -11.84
C TRP A 158 -3.65 1.36 -12.13
N LEU A 159 -2.66 0.87 -11.38
CA LEU A 159 -1.26 1.27 -11.56
C LEU A 159 -0.60 0.43 -12.64
N THR A 160 -0.90 0.72 -13.90
CA THR A 160 -0.39 -0.04 -15.05
C THR A 160 1.14 -0.08 -15.09
N GLY A 161 1.67 -1.30 -15.22
CA GLY A 161 3.11 -1.57 -15.32
C GLY A 161 3.83 -1.56 -13.97
N PHE A 162 3.12 -1.42 -12.86
CA PHE A 162 3.67 -1.63 -11.53
C PHE A 162 3.52 -3.08 -11.10
N PHE A 163 4.48 -3.56 -10.32
CA PHE A 163 4.58 -4.93 -9.87
C PHE A 163 4.77 -4.97 -8.36
N GLU A 164 4.23 -6.02 -7.75
CA GLU A 164 4.57 -6.36 -6.37
C GLU A 164 6.02 -6.80 -6.27
N PHE A 165 6.61 -6.60 -5.10
CA PHE A 165 7.95 -7.05 -4.80
C PHE A 165 8.00 -7.57 -3.37
N HIS A 166 8.88 -8.53 -3.14
CA HIS A 166 9.13 -9.08 -1.81
C HIS A 166 10.60 -9.43 -1.62
N LEU A 167 11.04 -9.46 -0.37
CA LEU A 167 12.32 -10.04 -0.02
C LEU A 167 12.30 -11.56 -0.19
N ALA A 168 13.38 -12.11 -0.69
CA ALA A 168 13.58 -13.55 -0.79
C ALA A 168 15.09 -13.86 -0.81
N GLN A 169 15.46 -15.09 -0.43
CA GLN A 169 16.82 -15.54 -0.64
C GLN A 169 17.13 -15.64 -2.15
N ASN A 170 18.13 -14.88 -2.59
CA ASN A 170 18.60 -14.91 -3.98
C ASN A 170 19.38 -16.21 -4.23
N PRO A 171 18.93 -17.10 -5.12
CA PRO A 171 19.62 -18.36 -5.37
C PRO A 171 21.05 -18.21 -5.92
N ALA A 172 21.37 -17.07 -6.54
CA ALA A 172 22.68 -16.82 -7.13
C ALA A 172 23.72 -16.38 -6.09
N THR A 173 23.31 -15.64 -5.06
CA THR A 173 24.22 -15.09 -4.03
C THR A 173 24.08 -15.78 -2.67
N GLY A 174 22.93 -16.38 -2.40
CA GLY A 174 22.54 -16.92 -1.08
C GLY A 174 22.09 -15.84 -0.09
N GLU A 175 22.10 -14.57 -0.47
CA GLU A 175 21.73 -13.43 0.38
C GLU A 175 20.27 -13.04 0.18
N ILE A 176 19.70 -12.32 1.14
CA ILE A 176 18.36 -11.73 1.00
C ILE A 176 18.44 -10.59 -0.05
N GLY A 177 17.55 -10.63 -1.04
CA GLY A 177 17.44 -9.61 -2.07
C GLY A 177 16.00 -9.31 -2.45
N LEU A 178 15.81 -8.23 -3.21
CA LEU A 178 14.50 -7.78 -3.68
C LEU A 178 14.08 -8.58 -4.92
N ARG A 179 13.01 -9.36 -4.79
CA ARG A 179 12.40 -10.09 -5.90
C ARG A 179 11.19 -9.34 -6.42
N VAL A 180 11.27 -8.85 -7.66
CA VAL A 180 10.15 -8.18 -8.35
C VAL A 180 9.33 -9.23 -9.09
N TRP A 181 8.00 -9.20 -8.89
CA TRP A 181 7.06 -10.13 -9.52
C TRP A 181 6.55 -9.54 -10.83
N ASP A 182 7.45 -9.39 -11.79
CA ASP A 182 7.10 -8.94 -13.15
C ASP A 182 6.28 -10.03 -13.86
N THR A 183 4.98 -9.78 -14.03
CA THR A 183 4.05 -10.72 -14.67
C THR A 183 4.17 -10.76 -16.20
N ILE A 184 4.96 -9.87 -16.79
CA ILE A 184 5.19 -9.77 -18.23
C ILE A 184 6.48 -10.50 -18.63
N LYS A 185 7.56 -10.24 -17.91
CA LYS A 185 8.90 -10.81 -18.20
C LYS A 185 9.24 -12.01 -17.34
N GLY A 186 8.44 -12.28 -16.31
CA GLY A 186 8.73 -13.24 -15.27
C GLY A 186 9.49 -12.61 -14.10
N PRO A 187 9.39 -13.20 -12.90
CA PRO A 187 9.98 -12.64 -11.70
C PRO A 187 11.51 -12.62 -11.77
N TYR A 188 12.12 -11.56 -11.24
CA TYR A 188 13.58 -11.39 -11.23
C TYR A 188 14.08 -10.82 -9.89
N PHE A 189 15.36 -11.00 -9.60
CA PHE A 189 16.03 -10.32 -8.49
C PHE A 189 16.65 -9.02 -8.98
N ALA A 190 16.30 -7.92 -8.33
CA ALA A 190 16.88 -6.62 -8.59
C ALA A 190 18.30 -6.52 -7.97
N ASP A 191 19.12 -5.62 -8.50
CA ASP A 191 20.42 -5.31 -7.89
C ASP A 191 20.24 -4.42 -6.64
N ASN A 192 21.34 -4.24 -5.89
CA ASN A 192 21.31 -3.50 -4.64
C ASN A 192 20.98 -2.01 -4.85
N ALA A 193 21.37 -1.41 -5.97
CA ALA A 193 21.08 0.00 -6.25
C ALA A 193 19.58 0.21 -6.50
N PHE A 194 18.93 -0.72 -7.21
CA PHE A 194 17.49 -0.73 -7.40
C PHE A 194 16.75 -0.99 -6.08
N LEU A 195 17.23 -1.92 -5.25
CA LEU A 195 16.69 -2.16 -3.91
C LEU A 195 16.73 -0.89 -3.07
N ASP A 196 17.90 -0.26 -2.97
CA ASP A 196 18.11 0.96 -2.20
C ASP A 196 17.16 2.08 -2.62
N GLU A 197 17.00 2.30 -3.92
CA GLU A 197 16.09 3.33 -4.43
C GLU A 197 14.62 2.97 -4.16
N VAL A 198 14.22 1.70 -4.22
CA VAL A 198 12.86 1.28 -3.83
C VAL A 198 12.57 1.63 -2.38
N TYR A 199 13.51 1.31 -1.48
CA TYR A 199 13.36 1.56 -0.05
C TYR A 199 13.44 3.05 0.32
N PHE A 200 14.29 3.81 -0.37
CA PHE A 200 14.32 5.27 -0.32
C PHE A 200 12.94 5.85 -0.68
N GLN A 201 12.38 5.46 -1.82
CA GLN A 201 11.09 6.00 -2.27
C GLN A 201 9.93 5.56 -1.38
N ALA A 202 9.90 4.31 -0.91
CA ALA A 202 8.85 3.83 0.00
C ALA A 202 8.80 4.64 1.30
N SER A 203 9.97 4.87 1.92
CA SER A 203 10.11 5.73 3.10
C SER A 203 9.71 7.17 2.82
N ARG A 204 10.16 7.72 1.69
CA ARG A 204 9.81 9.07 1.24
C ARG A 204 8.32 9.28 1.10
N ILE A 205 7.60 8.29 0.55
CA ILE A 205 6.15 8.36 0.36
C ILE A 205 5.42 8.49 1.70
N LEU A 206 5.77 7.65 2.69
CA LEU A 206 5.11 7.70 3.99
C LEU A 206 5.39 9.03 4.71
N ALA A 207 6.65 9.47 4.71
CA ALA A 207 7.05 10.73 5.31
C ALA A 207 6.39 11.93 4.65
N TYR A 208 6.23 11.91 3.32
CA TYR A 208 5.54 12.96 2.57
C TYR A 208 4.08 13.14 3.01
N TYR A 209 3.41 12.06 3.41
CA TYR A 209 2.01 12.10 3.86
C TYR A 209 1.85 12.28 5.38
N TYR A 210 2.94 12.40 6.14
CA TYR A 210 2.87 12.71 7.57
C TYR A 210 2.39 14.15 7.80
N GLU A 211 1.50 14.34 8.79
CA GLU A 211 1.06 15.65 9.26
C GLU A 211 1.71 15.99 10.61
N PRO A 212 2.74 16.87 10.64
CA PRO A 212 3.44 17.21 11.88
C PRO A 212 2.56 17.76 13.00
N VAL A 213 1.51 18.52 12.67
CA VAL A 213 0.70 19.19 13.69
C VAL A 213 -0.26 18.22 14.40
N SER A 214 -0.88 17.31 13.65
CA SER A 214 -1.83 16.34 14.21
C SER A 214 -1.19 15.00 14.55
N GLY A 215 0.02 14.72 14.03
CA GLY A 215 0.68 13.42 14.12
C GLY A 215 0.09 12.37 13.17
N GLU A 216 -0.83 12.75 12.28
CA GLU A 216 -1.50 11.80 11.39
C GLU A 216 -0.52 11.20 10.37
N GLN A 217 -0.51 9.87 10.28
CA GLN A 217 0.30 9.11 9.34
C GLN A 217 -0.55 8.09 8.57
N LEU A 218 -0.10 7.71 7.38
CA LEU A 218 -0.69 6.59 6.66
C LEU A 218 -0.49 5.29 7.44
N SER A 219 -1.59 4.61 7.75
CA SER A 219 -1.57 3.33 8.48
C SER A 219 -2.92 2.60 8.38
N PRO A 220 -2.97 1.25 8.40
CA PRO A 220 -1.81 0.35 8.36
C PRO A 220 -1.26 0.18 6.95
N TRP A 221 0.07 0.00 6.87
CA TRP A 221 0.81 -0.44 5.69
C TRP A 221 1.78 -1.57 6.06
N HIS A 222 2.10 -2.45 5.11
CA HIS A 222 3.10 -3.50 5.29
C HIS A 222 3.67 -4.00 3.93
N HIS A 223 4.98 -4.23 3.82
CA HIS A 223 5.59 -4.81 2.60
C HIS A 223 5.02 -6.18 2.25
N ALA A 224 4.96 -7.10 3.21
CA ALA A 224 4.32 -8.41 3.04
C ALA A 224 2.85 -8.37 2.60
N ALA A 225 2.12 -7.27 2.84
CA ALA A 225 0.76 -7.12 2.33
C ALA A 225 0.71 -6.69 0.86
N GLY A 226 1.87 -6.36 0.26
CA GLY A 226 1.98 -5.85 -1.10
C GLY A 226 1.52 -4.40 -1.23
N ASP A 227 1.59 -3.62 -0.15
CA ASP A 227 1.06 -2.24 -0.16
C ASP A 227 1.88 -1.29 -1.05
N PHE A 228 3.16 -1.59 -1.24
CA PHE A 228 4.03 -0.89 -2.18
C PHE A 228 4.21 -1.70 -3.47
N VAL A 229 4.22 -0.99 -4.58
CA VAL A 229 4.48 -1.57 -5.91
C VAL A 229 5.55 -0.76 -6.62
N VAL A 230 6.30 -1.42 -7.51
CA VAL A 230 7.43 -0.83 -8.23
C VAL A 230 7.28 -1.00 -9.73
N ARG A 231 7.71 0.02 -10.47
CA ARG A 231 7.88 -0.04 -11.93
C ARG A 231 9.25 0.49 -12.31
N PRO A 232 10.05 -0.21 -13.14
CA PRO A 232 11.24 0.40 -13.74
C PRO A 232 10.84 1.46 -14.78
N ASP A 233 11.44 2.65 -14.71
CA ASP A 233 11.32 3.71 -15.72
C ASP A 233 12.09 3.34 -17.00
N SER A 234 12.09 4.24 -17.99
CA SER A 234 12.78 4.03 -19.27
C SER A 234 14.30 3.88 -19.16
N GLU A 235 14.89 4.34 -18.05
CA GLU A 235 16.33 4.24 -17.75
C GLU A 235 16.63 3.06 -16.79
N GLY A 236 15.61 2.31 -16.38
CA GLY A 236 15.72 1.17 -15.46
C GLY A 236 15.72 1.55 -13.98
N ARG A 237 15.46 2.82 -13.63
CA ARG A 237 15.32 3.26 -12.23
C ARG A 237 13.93 2.90 -11.70
N PRO A 238 13.79 2.51 -10.43
CA PRO A 238 12.46 2.21 -9.89
C PRO A 238 11.64 3.49 -9.70
N GLU A 239 10.35 3.37 -9.97
CA GLU A 239 9.29 4.26 -9.51
C GLU A 239 8.43 3.45 -8.53
N VAL A 240 8.27 3.95 -7.31
CA VAL A 240 7.48 3.30 -6.27
C VAL A 240 6.18 4.05 -6.04
N LYS A 241 5.11 3.30 -5.80
CA LYS A 241 3.81 3.82 -5.37
C LYS A 241 3.23 3.00 -4.24
N LEU A 242 2.37 3.65 -3.44
CA LEU A 242 1.55 2.99 -2.44
C LEU A 242 0.17 2.73 -3.06
N ILE A 243 -0.37 1.53 -2.91
CA ILE A 243 -1.64 1.13 -3.59
C ILE A 243 -2.89 1.38 -2.75
N THR A 244 -2.73 1.77 -1.49
CA THR A 244 -3.82 1.86 -0.51
C THR A 244 -3.51 2.92 0.55
N ALA A 245 -4.55 3.58 1.07
CA ALA A 245 -4.47 4.56 2.13
C ALA A 245 -5.57 4.30 3.18
N ARG A 246 -5.50 3.13 3.82
CA ARG A 246 -6.56 2.60 4.70
C ARG A 246 -6.92 3.49 5.89
N GLY A 247 -6.00 4.35 6.32
CA GLY A 247 -6.15 5.26 7.45
C GLY A 247 -5.10 6.36 7.37
N HIS A 248 -5.39 7.47 8.04
CA HIS A 248 -4.53 8.65 8.15
C HIS A 248 -4.76 9.29 9.51
N ASP A 249 -4.15 8.71 10.54
CA ASP A 249 -4.48 8.95 11.94
C ASP A 249 -3.21 9.01 12.80
N PRO A 250 -3.26 9.66 13.97
CA PRO A 250 -2.10 9.74 14.85
C PRO A 250 -1.68 8.36 15.35
N LEU A 251 -0.36 8.11 15.41
CA LEU A 251 0.18 6.89 16.01
C LEU A 251 -0.08 6.82 17.52
N ILE A 252 0.04 7.98 18.17
CA ILE A 252 -0.12 8.18 19.60
C ILE A 252 -1.32 9.09 19.78
N GLY A 253 -2.29 8.67 20.58
CA GLY A 253 -3.37 9.55 21.04
C GLY A 253 -2.84 10.41 22.19
N GLY A 254 -3.22 11.68 22.24
CA GLY A 254 -2.95 12.48 23.43
C GLY A 254 -3.86 12.10 24.60
N GLU A 255 -3.47 12.53 25.80
CA GLU A 255 -4.27 12.41 27.00
C GLU A 255 -5.37 13.51 27.00
N ASP A 256 -6.58 13.17 27.46
CA ASP A 256 -7.68 14.12 27.73
C ASP A 256 -7.95 15.18 26.64
N ASP A 257 -8.05 14.75 25.36
CA ASP A 257 -8.33 15.58 24.17
C ASP A 257 -7.20 16.57 23.75
N ASP A 258 -6.04 16.57 24.40
CA ASP A 258 -4.87 17.34 23.95
C ASP A 258 -4.15 16.62 22.79
N LEU A 259 -3.52 17.39 21.89
CA LEU A 259 -2.66 16.80 20.86
C LEU A 259 -1.29 16.45 21.48
N PRO A 260 -0.69 15.30 21.13
CA PRO A 260 0.67 14.97 21.56
C PRO A 260 1.66 16.01 21.03
N ASP A 261 2.82 16.15 21.71
CA ASP A 261 3.87 17.03 21.22
C ASP A 261 4.27 16.62 19.78
N PRO A 262 4.32 17.57 18.83
CA PRO A 262 4.68 17.28 17.44
C PRO A 262 6.02 16.58 17.27
N MET A 263 7.03 16.92 18.09
CA MET A 263 8.35 16.28 18.01
C MET A 263 8.29 14.86 18.53
N ASP A 264 7.62 14.62 19.65
CA ASP A 264 7.45 13.26 20.18
C ASP A 264 6.72 12.39 19.15
N SER A 265 5.60 12.89 18.60
CA SER A 265 4.87 12.22 17.52
C SER A 265 5.76 11.92 16.31
N GLY A 266 6.62 12.88 15.94
CA GLY A 266 7.59 12.74 14.87
C GLY A 266 8.65 11.66 15.14
N ILE A 267 9.15 11.57 16.38
CA ILE A 267 10.12 10.56 16.80
C ILE A 267 9.49 9.17 16.71
N TYR A 268 8.31 8.97 17.27
CA TYR A 268 7.62 7.68 17.20
C TYR A 268 7.21 7.31 15.79
N PHE A 269 6.75 8.28 14.99
CA PHE A 269 6.49 8.06 13.57
C PHE A 269 7.75 7.61 12.82
N PHE A 270 8.87 8.30 13.04
CA PHE A 270 10.16 7.92 12.45
C PHE A 270 10.56 6.51 12.86
N VAL A 271 10.66 6.23 14.16
CA VAL A 271 11.11 4.93 14.67
C VAL A 271 10.20 3.79 14.19
N ASN A 272 8.87 3.98 14.26
CA ASN A 272 7.93 2.99 13.73
C ASN A 272 8.13 2.75 12.23
N THR A 273 8.34 3.82 11.46
CA THR A 273 8.49 3.73 10.00
C THR A 273 9.77 3.00 9.62
N ILE A 274 10.93 3.42 10.15
CA ILE A 274 12.22 2.87 9.76
C ILE A 274 12.34 1.40 10.19
N LEU A 275 11.84 1.05 11.38
CA LEU A 275 11.83 -0.32 11.89
C LEU A 275 10.97 -1.25 11.01
N ARG A 276 9.74 -0.82 10.70
CA ARG A 276 8.80 -1.63 9.89
C ARG A 276 9.16 -1.66 8.42
N MET A 277 9.82 -0.64 7.89
CA MET A 277 10.19 -0.56 6.48
C MET A 277 11.07 -1.75 6.10
N ARG A 278 12.00 -2.15 6.96
CA ARG A 278 12.87 -3.30 6.66
C ARG A 278 12.17 -4.66 6.78
N LEU A 279 10.99 -4.73 7.40
CA LEU A 279 10.30 -5.98 7.67
C LEU A 279 9.47 -6.43 6.46
N ASP A 280 9.68 -7.67 6.03
CA ASP A 280 8.87 -8.32 5.01
C ASP A 280 8.66 -9.80 5.35
N ARG A 281 7.90 -10.50 4.51
CA ARG A 281 7.81 -11.96 4.50
C ARG A 281 8.49 -12.51 3.27
N GLU A 282 9.22 -13.61 3.44
CA GLU A 282 9.89 -14.27 2.34
C GLU A 282 8.87 -14.65 1.23
N ASN A 283 9.08 -14.13 0.02
CA ASN A 283 8.12 -14.26 -1.09
C ASN A 283 6.68 -13.82 -0.71
N GLY A 284 6.54 -12.81 0.16
CA GLY A 284 5.29 -12.20 0.58
C GLY A 284 4.46 -13.00 1.58
N THR A 285 4.68 -14.30 1.70
CA THR A 285 3.84 -15.20 2.54
C THR A 285 4.64 -16.10 3.48
N GLY A 286 5.96 -16.23 3.28
CA GLY A 286 6.85 -17.06 4.07
C GLY A 286 7.15 -16.50 5.47
N GLY A 287 8.28 -16.92 6.03
CA GLY A 287 8.78 -16.43 7.31
C GLY A 287 9.14 -14.95 7.26
N LEU A 288 9.17 -14.29 8.42
CA LEU A 288 9.64 -12.91 8.50
C LEU A 288 11.12 -12.83 8.11
N VAL A 289 11.44 -11.81 7.32
CA VAL A 289 12.79 -11.51 6.84
C VAL A 289 13.04 -10.02 6.95
N PHE A 290 14.31 -9.66 7.08
CA PHE A 290 14.75 -8.28 7.23
C PHE A 290 15.54 -7.84 6.01
N ALA A 291 15.26 -6.63 5.52
CA ALA A 291 16.02 -6.02 4.44
C ALA A 291 17.50 -5.89 4.86
N PRO A 292 18.44 -6.02 3.91
CA PRO A 292 19.87 -5.88 4.20
C PRO A 292 20.20 -4.59 4.94
N GLU A 293 21.18 -4.62 5.84
CA GLU A 293 21.55 -3.45 6.67
C GLU A 293 21.93 -2.22 5.85
N PHE A 294 22.56 -2.41 4.68
CA PHE A 294 22.97 -1.31 3.81
C PHE A 294 21.79 -0.42 3.35
N SER A 295 20.55 -0.95 3.33
CA SER A 295 19.38 -0.18 2.91
C SER A 295 18.93 0.84 3.96
N VAL A 296 19.40 0.74 5.22
CA VAL A 296 19.01 1.65 6.32
C VAL A 296 19.31 3.11 5.96
N GLU A 297 20.49 3.37 5.42
CA GLU A 297 20.90 4.73 5.02
C GLU A 297 19.88 5.36 4.07
N LYS A 298 19.49 4.60 3.03
CA LYS A 298 18.56 5.04 1.99
C LYS A 298 17.14 5.18 2.50
N ILE A 299 16.71 4.32 3.42
CA ILE A 299 15.41 4.46 4.10
C ILE A 299 15.36 5.76 4.91
N VAL A 300 16.40 6.09 5.67
CA VAL A 300 16.45 7.32 6.47
C VAL A 300 16.54 8.56 5.57
N GLU A 301 17.37 8.51 4.52
CA GLU A 301 17.48 9.59 3.52
C GLU A 301 16.11 9.87 2.87
N GLY A 302 15.40 8.82 2.46
CA GLY A 302 14.07 8.91 1.88
C GLY A 302 13.07 9.57 2.83
N PHE A 303 13.10 9.20 4.11
CA PHE A 303 12.23 9.77 5.13
C PHE A 303 12.38 11.30 5.22
N PHE A 304 13.60 11.80 5.39
CA PHE A 304 13.83 13.24 5.51
C PHE A 304 13.59 13.98 4.21
N GLN A 305 13.89 13.36 3.06
CA GLN A 305 13.53 13.92 1.76
C GLN A 305 12.00 14.09 1.65
N GLY A 306 11.21 13.12 2.10
CA GLY A 306 9.75 13.18 2.06
C GLY A 306 9.18 14.31 2.91
N LEU A 307 9.68 14.47 4.14
CA LEU A 307 9.32 15.59 5.00
C LEU A 307 9.69 16.93 4.34
N SER A 308 10.92 17.06 3.84
CA SER A 308 11.40 18.30 3.22
C SER A 308 10.59 18.69 1.97
N GLU A 309 10.24 17.70 1.13
CA GLU A 309 9.36 17.92 -0.03
C GLU A 309 8.01 18.48 0.42
N ARG A 310 7.41 17.88 1.45
CA ARG A 310 6.10 18.30 1.96
C ARG A 310 6.12 19.70 2.57
N GLU A 311 7.16 20.03 3.32
CA GLU A 311 7.36 21.37 3.89
C GLU A 311 7.49 22.44 2.79
N LYS A 312 8.30 22.15 1.76
CA LYS A 312 8.49 23.07 0.62
C LYS A 312 7.17 23.36 -0.11
N GLU A 313 6.33 22.35 -0.31
CA GLU A 313 5.01 22.51 -0.94
C GLU A 313 4.03 23.33 -0.10
N ARG A 314 4.11 23.24 1.23
CA ARG A 314 3.27 24.04 2.16
C ARG A 314 3.74 25.49 2.31
N GLY A 315 4.93 25.81 1.83
CA GLY A 315 5.53 27.13 1.88
C GLY A 315 6.64 27.24 2.93
N ALA A 316 7.57 28.17 2.70
CA ALA A 316 8.71 28.42 3.58
C ALA A 316 8.23 28.91 4.96
N GLY A 317 8.33 28.06 5.97
CA GLY A 317 7.92 28.38 7.34
C GLY A 317 7.97 27.22 8.33
N SER A 318 7.94 25.96 7.86
CA SER A 318 8.20 24.79 8.70
C SER A 318 9.69 24.46 8.73
N ASP A 319 10.23 24.28 9.94
CA ASP A 319 11.56 23.73 10.23
C ASP A 319 11.46 22.38 10.96
N PHE A 320 10.31 21.72 10.85
CA PHE A 320 10.02 20.45 11.52
C PHE A 320 11.04 19.38 11.13
N SER A 321 11.35 19.24 9.83
CA SER A 321 12.28 18.21 9.34
C SER A 321 13.67 18.34 10.00
N SER A 322 14.25 19.54 10.02
CA SER A 322 15.58 19.78 10.59
C SER A 322 15.59 19.70 12.12
N ARG A 323 14.52 20.14 12.78
CA ARG A 323 14.37 19.98 14.23
C ARG A 323 14.22 18.52 14.64
N LEU A 324 13.45 17.74 13.88
CA LEU A 324 13.29 16.31 14.13
C LEU A 324 14.63 15.57 13.96
N LEU A 325 15.38 15.87 12.89
CA LEU A 325 16.73 15.31 12.68
C LEU A 325 17.61 15.55 13.91
N LYS A 326 17.68 16.80 14.36
CA LYS A 326 18.49 17.19 15.52
C LYS A 326 18.06 16.44 16.79
N ARG A 327 16.75 16.33 17.04
CA ARG A 327 16.20 15.60 18.19
C ARG A 327 16.56 14.11 18.16
N LEU A 328 16.49 13.48 16.99
CA LEU A 328 16.85 12.06 16.82
C LEU A 328 18.35 11.84 17.04
N ILE A 329 19.20 12.77 16.61
CA ILE A 329 20.65 12.73 16.87
C ILE A 329 20.95 12.95 18.36
N GLU A 330 20.27 13.90 19.00
CA GLU A 330 20.41 14.14 20.46
C GLU A 330 19.98 12.93 21.29
N ALA A 331 18.96 12.17 20.85
CA ALA A 331 18.51 10.95 21.49
C ALA A 331 19.56 9.82 21.44
N GLY A 332 20.37 9.78 20.37
CA GLY A 332 21.38 8.74 20.18
C GLY A 332 20.78 7.34 19.96
N PRO A 333 21.63 6.31 19.81
CA PRO A 333 21.18 4.94 19.54
C PRO A 333 20.35 4.35 20.69
N GLU A 334 20.65 4.72 21.95
CA GLU A 334 19.92 4.24 23.13
C GLU A 334 18.49 4.81 23.17
N GLY A 335 18.30 6.11 22.92
CA GLY A 335 16.97 6.72 22.89
C GLY A 335 16.11 6.21 21.73
N LEU A 336 16.72 5.95 20.56
CA LEU A 336 16.02 5.32 19.44
C LEU A 336 15.58 3.88 19.79
N ALA A 337 16.43 3.12 20.47
CA ALA A 337 16.10 1.78 20.93
C ALA A 337 15.01 1.78 22.01
N GLU A 338 15.00 2.75 22.92
CA GLU A 338 13.95 2.93 23.93
C GLU A 338 12.59 3.15 23.26
N ALA A 339 12.48 4.14 22.36
CA ALA A 339 11.26 4.43 21.63
C ALA A 339 10.77 3.23 20.80
N ALA A 340 11.69 2.47 20.18
CA ALA A 340 11.34 1.25 19.45
C ALA A 340 10.77 0.17 20.37
N ASN A 341 11.35 -0.03 21.55
CA ASN A 341 10.87 -1.00 22.52
C ASN A 341 9.52 -0.60 23.12
N GLU A 342 9.25 0.69 23.32
CA GLU A 342 7.94 1.20 23.74
C GLU A 342 6.86 0.89 22.69
N LEU A 343 7.15 1.14 21.41
CA LEU A 343 6.25 0.79 20.30
C LEU A 343 5.97 -0.71 20.23
N LEU A 344 7.00 -1.56 20.38
CA LEU A 344 6.84 -3.01 20.39
C LEU A 344 6.04 -3.48 21.60
N SER A 345 6.23 -2.85 22.76
CA SER A 345 5.49 -3.18 24.00
C SER A 345 4.01 -2.81 23.92
N ALA A 346 3.65 -1.83 23.10
CA ALA A 346 2.26 -1.44 22.83
C ALA A 346 1.56 -2.36 21.81
N CYS A 347 2.31 -3.18 21.07
CA CYS A 347 1.74 -4.15 20.13
C CYS A 347 1.20 -5.39 20.86
N ASP A 348 0.34 -6.16 20.18
CA ASP A 348 -0.08 -7.49 20.66
C ASP A 348 1.15 -8.39 20.83
N PRO A 349 1.46 -8.89 22.05
CA PRO A 349 2.61 -9.76 22.28
C PRO A 349 2.55 -11.08 21.50
N ALA A 350 1.37 -11.49 21.03
CA ALA A 350 1.20 -12.66 20.18
C ALA A 350 1.51 -12.37 18.70
N SER A 351 1.75 -11.11 18.32
CA SER A 351 2.14 -10.75 16.96
C SER A 351 3.52 -11.34 16.64
N PRO A 352 3.66 -12.06 15.50
CA PRO A 352 4.95 -12.61 15.09
C PRO A 352 6.03 -11.53 14.88
N ASP A 353 5.61 -10.32 14.52
CA ASP A 353 6.50 -9.17 14.31
C ASP A 353 7.25 -8.80 15.58
N VAL A 354 6.59 -8.85 16.75
CA VAL A 354 7.18 -8.42 18.03
C VAL A 354 8.34 -9.32 18.41
N GLY A 355 8.13 -10.64 18.36
CA GLY A 355 9.18 -11.61 18.67
C GLY A 355 10.36 -11.58 17.69
N PHE A 356 10.10 -11.19 16.43
CA PHE A 356 11.13 -11.06 15.40
C PHE A 356 11.91 -9.75 15.53
N LEU A 357 11.25 -8.62 15.79
CA LEU A 357 11.87 -7.30 15.83
C LEU A 357 12.61 -7.03 17.15
N ALA A 358 12.11 -7.52 18.29
CA ALA A 358 12.69 -7.26 19.60
C ALA A 358 14.21 -7.53 19.71
N PRO A 359 14.76 -8.66 19.23
CA PRO A 359 16.21 -8.90 19.29
C PRO A 359 17.02 -7.97 18.36
N GLU A 360 16.39 -7.40 17.32
CA GLU A 360 17.05 -6.58 16.30
C GLU A 360 17.13 -5.09 16.68
N VAL A 361 16.36 -4.65 17.69
CA VAL A 361 16.21 -3.22 18.03
C VAL A 361 17.54 -2.52 18.28
N SER A 362 18.44 -3.12 19.06
CA SER A 362 19.71 -2.50 19.42
C SER A 362 20.59 -2.23 18.19
N ASP A 363 20.82 -3.26 17.37
CA ASP A 363 21.68 -3.16 16.19
C ASP A 363 21.04 -2.25 15.13
N HIS A 364 19.72 -2.36 14.96
CA HIS A 364 18.99 -1.49 14.05
C HIS A 364 19.08 -0.01 14.45
N SER A 365 18.87 0.32 15.73
CA SER A 365 19.01 1.70 16.21
C SER A 365 20.43 2.24 16.04
N GLY A 366 21.45 1.40 16.17
CA GLY A 366 22.83 1.75 15.85
C GLY A 366 23.02 2.14 14.37
N ALA A 367 22.51 1.32 13.45
CA ALA A 367 22.57 1.60 12.02
C ALA A 367 21.79 2.87 11.63
N VAL A 368 20.60 3.08 12.23
CA VAL A 368 19.78 4.28 12.03
C VAL A 368 20.52 5.52 12.52
N TYR A 369 21.13 5.47 13.72
CA TYR A 369 21.91 6.59 14.25
C TYR A 369 23.09 6.94 13.33
N ALA A 370 23.81 5.94 12.82
CA ALA A 370 24.89 6.17 11.86
C ALA A 370 24.38 6.88 10.58
N ALA A 371 23.22 6.47 10.05
CA ALA A 371 22.60 7.11 8.90
C ALA A 371 22.18 8.56 9.19
N LEU A 372 21.62 8.85 10.36
CA LEU A 372 21.25 10.21 10.78
C LEU A 372 22.47 11.15 10.79
N LEU A 373 23.61 10.69 11.31
CA LEU A 373 24.85 11.48 11.32
C LEU A 373 25.38 11.77 9.91
N MET A 374 25.18 10.87 8.94
CA MET A 374 25.56 11.11 7.55
C MET A 374 24.71 12.20 6.91
N ILE A 375 23.40 12.22 7.19
CA ILE A 375 22.48 13.27 6.69
C ILE A 375 22.84 14.64 7.26
N GLU A 376 23.13 14.73 8.56
CA GLU A 376 23.56 15.97 9.22
C GLU A 376 24.85 16.52 8.57
N ALA A 377 25.79 15.65 8.18
CA ALA A 377 27.06 16.06 7.60
C ALA A 377 26.95 16.66 6.18
N VAL A 378 25.85 16.40 5.46
CA VAL A 378 25.61 16.87 4.09
C VAL A 378 24.53 17.97 3.98
N SER A 379 23.84 18.27 5.09
CA SER A 379 22.83 19.32 5.22
C SER A 379 23.46 20.66 5.59
#